data_AF-A0A7S2JUI1-F1
#
_entry.id   AF-A0A7S2JUI1-F1
#
_cell.length_a   1.000
_cell.length_b   1.000
_cell.length_c   1.000
_cell.angle_alpha   90.00
_cell.angle_beta   90.00
_cell.angle_gamma   90.00
#
_symmetry.space_group_name_H-M   'P 1'
#
loop_
_entity.id
_entity.type
_entity.pdbx_description
1 polymer ?
#
loop_
_entity_poly.entity_id
_entity_poly.type
_entity_poly.pdbx_seq_one_letter_code
_entity_poly.pdbx_strand_id
1 'polypeptide(L)'
;PADKDAVAKNDSDIVRQIKDATLKSRDLLEKGTRAYTSYIRAYKEHQCGFIFRIKSLDLGKLATSFCLLKLPKMPELANVHTKLDFKPEENVEFYKIPYEDKVREQARQKRMKDEGKQEKLQKQREEKKQRREEKKARRDERFNPKQKKKRVGRHQRILEEWDDLAKEERLHKKLKRGKITQEEYDRQMFGDSVKKGGGDVDINDMDSV
;
A
#
# COMPACT_ATOMS: atom_id res chain seq x y z
N PRO A 1 -38.41 42.44 -9.71
CA PRO A 1 -37.60 41.80 -10.80
C PRO A 1 -36.28 42.54 -11.07
N ALA A 2 -36.30 43.87 -11.17
CA ALA A 2 -35.11 44.68 -11.48
C ALA A 2 -33.98 44.65 -10.43
N ASP A 3 -34.29 44.50 -9.13
CA ASP A 3 -33.26 44.47 -8.08
C ASP A 3 -32.34 43.24 -8.14
N LYS A 4 -32.85 42.08 -8.56
CA LYS A 4 -32.05 40.84 -8.64
C LYS A 4 -30.99 40.92 -9.72
N ASP A 5 -31.29 41.60 -10.82
CA ASP A 5 -30.37 41.77 -11.95
C ASP A 5 -29.28 42.81 -11.66
N ALA A 6 -29.56 43.79 -10.79
CA ALA A 6 -28.56 44.76 -10.33
C ALA A 6 -27.57 44.13 -9.33
N VAL A 7 -28.05 43.32 -8.38
CA VAL A 7 -27.20 42.60 -7.42
C VAL A 7 -26.30 41.58 -8.13
N ALA A 8 -26.85 40.83 -9.09
CA ALA A 8 -26.06 39.85 -9.85
C ALA A 8 -24.89 40.47 -10.65
N LYS A 9 -25.04 41.73 -11.10
CA LYS A 9 -23.96 42.47 -11.77
C LYS A 9 -22.85 42.83 -10.78
N ASN A 10 -23.22 43.41 -9.63
CA ASN A 10 -22.27 43.75 -8.57
C ASN A 10 -21.49 42.52 -8.08
N ASP A 11 -22.17 41.38 -7.89
CA ASP A 11 -21.52 40.12 -7.48
C ASP A 11 -20.48 39.65 -8.50
N SER A 12 -20.81 39.74 -9.80
CA SER A 12 -19.90 39.38 -10.88
C SER A 12 -18.67 40.30 -10.96
N ASP A 13 -18.84 41.57 -10.61
CA ASP A 13 -17.75 42.56 -10.59
C ASP A 13 -16.82 42.34 -9.40
N ILE A 14 -17.35 42.02 -8.22
CA ILE A 14 -16.54 41.68 -7.04
C ILE A 14 -15.71 40.42 -7.29
N VAL A 15 -16.31 39.36 -7.85
CA VAL A 15 -15.59 38.12 -8.18
C VAL A 15 -14.44 38.40 -9.15
N ARG A 16 -14.65 39.27 -10.14
CA ARG A 16 -13.59 39.69 -11.08
C ARG A 16 -12.46 40.45 -10.37
N GLN A 17 -12.79 41.40 -9.50
CA GLN A 17 -11.78 42.15 -8.73
C GLN A 17 -10.93 41.23 -7.83
N ILE A 18 -11.56 40.25 -7.16
CA ILE A 18 -10.86 39.28 -6.32
C ILE A 18 -9.99 38.33 -7.15
N LYS A 19 -10.46 37.95 -8.35
CA LYS A 19 -9.65 37.20 -9.32
C LYS A 19 -8.40 37.98 -9.75
N ASP A 20 -8.54 39.26 -10.05
CA ASP A 20 -7.39 40.11 -10.39
C ASP A 20 -6.41 40.25 -9.21
N ALA A 21 -6.92 40.29 -7.97
CA ALA A 21 -6.07 40.30 -6.77
C ALA A 21 -5.35 38.97 -6.55
N THR A 22 -6.00 37.83 -6.80
CA THR A 22 -5.39 36.49 -6.69
C THR A 22 -4.35 36.21 -7.77
N LEU A 23 -4.47 36.84 -8.95
CA LEU A 23 -3.43 36.78 -9.99
C LEU A 23 -2.15 37.54 -9.58
N LYS A 24 -2.28 38.61 -8.79
CA LYS A 24 -1.15 39.42 -8.31
C LYS A 24 -0.44 38.80 -7.11
N SER A 25 -1.20 38.21 -6.18
CA SER A 25 -0.65 37.72 -4.91
C SER A 25 -0.78 36.20 -4.77
N ARG A 26 0.36 35.51 -4.70
CA ARG A 26 0.42 34.06 -4.47
C ARG A 26 -0.21 33.64 -3.13
N ASP A 27 -0.16 34.49 -2.12
CA ASP A 27 -0.71 34.17 -0.80
C ASP A 27 -2.23 34.05 -0.84
N LEU A 28 -2.90 34.95 -1.56
CA LEU A 28 -4.35 34.87 -1.77
C LEU A 28 -4.74 33.61 -2.54
N LEU A 29 -3.96 33.25 -3.58
CA LEU A 29 -4.18 32.03 -4.34
C LEU A 29 -4.14 30.77 -3.46
N GLU A 30 -3.12 30.67 -2.59
CA GLU A 30 -2.96 29.52 -1.71
C GLU A 30 -3.99 29.50 -0.58
N LYS A 31 -4.33 30.68 -0.02
CA LYS A 31 -5.40 30.80 0.98
C LYS A 31 -6.76 30.43 0.40
N GLY A 32 -7.09 30.86 -0.82
CA GLY A 32 -8.31 30.48 -1.51
C GLY A 32 -8.38 28.97 -1.72
N THR A 33 -7.28 28.37 -2.21
CA THR A 33 -7.18 26.91 -2.40
C THR A 33 -7.36 26.17 -1.07
N ARG A 34 -6.68 26.61 -0.01
CA ARG A 34 -6.77 26.01 1.34
C ARG A 34 -8.17 26.15 1.96
N ALA A 35 -8.80 27.31 1.79
CA ALA A 35 -10.15 27.54 2.28
C ALA A 35 -11.13 26.57 1.61
N TYR A 36 -11.06 26.43 0.28
CA TYR A 36 -11.88 25.50 -0.48
C TYR A 36 -11.71 24.04 -0.03
N THR A 37 -10.46 23.56 0.11
CA THR A 37 -10.23 22.18 0.56
C THR A 37 -10.68 21.95 2.00
N SER A 38 -10.49 22.92 2.90
CA SER A 38 -11.00 22.83 4.27
C SER A 38 -12.52 22.78 4.34
N TYR A 39 -13.21 23.53 3.48
CA TYR A 39 -14.67 23.54 3.42
C TYR A 39 -15.22 22.19 2.97
N ILE A 40 -14.67 21.61 1.90
CA ILE A 40 -15.14 20.30 1.42
C ILE A 40 -14.85 19.22 2.46
N ARG A 41 -13.67 19.26 3.09
CA ARG A 41 -13.35 18.33 4.18
C ARG A 41 -14.32 18.47 5.35
N ALA A 42 -14.66 19.68 5.75
CA ALA A 42 -15.66 19.93 6.79
C ALA A 42 -17.03 19.36 6.40
N TYR A 43 -17.45 19.54 5.14
CA TYR A 43 -18.69 18.92 4.61
C TYR A 43 -18.68 17.39 4.67
N LYS A 44 -17.51 16.78 4.57
CA LYS A 44 -17.34 15.32 4.61
C LYS A 44 -17.32 14.75 6.01
N GLU A 45 -16.64 15.43 6.92
CA GLU A 45 -16.44 14.98 8.30
C GLU A 45 -17.62 15.35 9.22
N HIS A 46 -18.55 16.18 8.73
CA HIS A 46 -19.72 16.59 9.51
C HIS A 46 -20.66 15.41 9.83
N GLN A 47 -21.13 15.35 11.08
CA GLN A 47 -21.98 14.25 11.59
C GLN A 47 -23.35 14.17 10.90
N CYS A 48 -23.92 15.31 10.48
CA CYS A 48 -25.21 15.36 9.79
C CYS A 48 -25.10 15.07 8.27
N GLY A 49 -24.73 13.85 7.90
CA GLY A 49 -24.61 13.43 6.49
C GLY A 49 -25.91 13.47 5.68
N PHE A 50 -27.08 13.51 6.33
CA PHE A 50 -28.37 13.62 5.64
C PHE A 50 -28.60 15.02 5.04
N ILE A 51 -28.16 16.08 5.75
CA ILE A 51 -28.29 17.48 5.33
C ILE A 51 -27.10 17.87 4.45
N PHE A 52 -25.88 17.54 4.89
CA PHE A 52 -24.64 17.86 4.18
C PHE A 52 -24.23 16.72 3.25
N ARG A 53 -24.95 16.59 2.14
CA ARG A 53 -24.65 15.60 1.10
C ARG A 53 -23.67 16.18 0.08
N ILE A 54 -22.42 15.71 0.10
CA ILE A 54 -21.39 16.11 -0.89
C ILE A 54 -21.83 15.81 -2.32
N LYS A 55 -22.55 14.69 -2.53
CA LYS A 55 -23.01 14.28 -3.87
C LYS A 55 -23.97 15.28 -4.52
N SER A 56 -24.70 16.06 -3.74
CA SER A 56 -25.62 17.09 -4.25
C SER A 56 -25.02 18.50 -4.25
N LEU A 57 -23.79 18.66 -3.78
CA LEU A 57 -23.11 19.95 -3.73
C LEU A 57 -22.44 20.25 -5.07
N ASP A 58 -22.74 21.40 -5.65
CA ASP A 58 -22.07 21.89 -6.86
C ASP A 58 -20.69 22.43 -6.52
N LEU A 59 -19.68 21.57 -6.67
CA LEU A 59 -18.29 21.90 -6.40
C LEU A 59 -17.71 22.94 -7.38
N GLY A 60 -18.30 23.12 -8.56
CA GLY A 60 -17.84 24.06 -9.58
C GLY A 60 -18.25 25.50 -9.26
N LYS A 61 -19.53 25.71 -8.92
CA LYS A 61 -20.00 27.02 -8.44
C LYS A 61 -19.33 27.42 -7.13
N LEU A 62 -19.11 26.45 -6.24
CA LEU A 62 -18.36 26.68 -5.01
C LEU A 62 -16.92 27.13 -5.31
N ALA A 63 -16.23 26.50 -6.26
CA ALA A 63 -14.90 26.94 -6.66
C ALA A 63 -14.90 28.39 -7.22
N THR A 64 -15.97 28.77 -7.91
CA THR A 64 -16.16 30.15 -8.38
C THR A 64 -16.35 31.13 -7.22
N SER A 65 -17.10 30.78 -6.17
CA SER A 65 -17.28 31.66 -4.99
C SER A 65 -15.99 31.85 -4.20
N PHE A 66 -15.11 30.85 -4.17
CA PHE A 66 -13.76 30.97 -3.59
C PHE A 66 -12.74 31.64 -4.53
N CYS A 67 -13.19 32.13 -5.69
CA CYS A 67 -12.35 32.79 -6.71
C CYS A 67 -11.12 31.95 -7.10
N LEU A 68 -11.29 30.63 -7.19
CA LEU A 68 -10.21 29.74 -7.60
C LEU A 68 -9.94 29.92 -9.10
N LEU A 69 -8.66 30.00 -9.44
CA LEU A 69 -8.21 30.01 -10.82
C LEU A 69 -8.16 28.57 -11.41
N LYS A 70 -7.89 27.59 -10.55
CA LYS A 70 -7.79 26.16 -10.90
C LYS A 70 -8.30 25.29 -9.75
N LEU A 71 -8.95 24.19 -10.11
CA LEU A 71 -9.36 23.19 -9.14
C LEU A 71 -8.16 22.41 -8.59
N PRO A 72 -8.07 22.24 -7.25
CA PRO A 72 -7.04 21.40 -6.64
C PRO A 72 -7.27 19.93 -7.00
N LYS A 73 -6.20 19.14 -7.12
CA LYS A 73 -6.31 17.69 -7.32
C LYS A 73 -6.65 17.02 -5.98
N MET A 74 -7.88 16.54 -5.82
CA MET A 74 -8.35 15.89 -4.59
C MET A 74 -9.18 14.63 -4.90
N PRO A 75 -9.18 13.62 -4.02
CA PRO A 75 -9.96 12.39 -4.20
C PRO A 75 -11.48 12.65 -4.22
N GLU A 76 -11.92 13.75 -3.63
CA GLU A 76 -13.33 14.17 -3.61
C GLU A 76 -13.81 14.68 -4.97
N LEU A 77 -12.92 15.34 -5.73
CA LEU A 77 -13.21 15.76 -7.11
C LEU A 77 -13.07 14.60 -8.10
N ALA A 78 -12.24 13.60 -7.80
CA ALA A 78 -12.02 12.46 -8.68
C ALA A 78 -13.28 11.60 -8.88
N ASN A 79 -14.13 11.48 -7.86
CA ASN A 79 -15.34 10.65 -7.89
C ASN A 79 -16.61 11.38 -8.35
N VAL A 80 -16.53 12.69 -8.58
CA VAL A 80 -17.66 13.52 -9.02
C VAL A 80 -17.58 13.64 -10.54
N HIS A 81 -18.13 12.65 -11.25
CA HIS A 81 -18.22 12.65 -12.72
C HIS A 81 -19.34 13.52 -13.28
N THR A 82 -20.15 14.15 -12.42
CA THR A 82 -21.28 14.99 -12.80
C THR A 82 -20.85 16.44 -12.98
N LYS A 83 -20.92 16.93 -14.23
CA LYS A 83 -21.03 18.34 -14.67
C LYS A 83 -20.49 19.35 -13.66
N LEU A 84 -19.16 19.46 -13.57
CA LEU A 84 -18.53 20.59 -12.88
C LEU A 84 -18.72 21.84 -13.75
N ASP A 85 -19.64 22.73 -13.37
CA ASP A 85 -19.80 24.05 -13.97
C ASP A 85 -18.68 24.99 -13.48
N PHE A 86 -17.41 24.62 -13.75
CA PHE A 86 -16.24 25.43 -13.45
C PHE A 86 -15.54 25.80 -14.74
N LYS A 87 -15.32 27.10 -14.96
CA LYS A 87 -14.56 27.63 -16.09
C LYS A 87 -13.14 27.98 -15.61
N PRO A 88 -12.14 27.10 -15.79
CA PRO A 88 -10.76 27.42 -15.46
C PRO A 88 -10.25 28.56 -16.35
N GLU A 89 -9.40 29.43 -15.79
CA GLU A 89 -8.67 30.41 -16.58
C GLU A 89 -7.45 29.73 -17.23
N GLU A 90 -7.53 29.50 -18.54
CA GLU A 90 -6.58 28.68 -19.29
C GLU A 90 -5.21 29.35 -19.51
N ASN A 91 -5.12 30.67 -19.37
CA ASN A 91 -3.96 31.45 -19.82
C ASN A 91 -3.00 31.88 -18.69
N VAL A 92 -3.09 31.28 -17.50
CA VAL A 92 -2.32 31.73 -16.32
C VAL A 92 -1.29 30.70 -15.88
N GLU A 93 0.00 31.07 -15.95
CA GLU A 93 1.09 30.27 -15.40
C GLU A 93 1.20 30.42 -13.88
N PHE A 94 0.47 29.60 -13.13
CA PHE A 94 0.39 29.64 -11.66
C PHE A 94 1.76 29.59 -10.95
N TYR A 95 2.74 28.90 -11.53
CA TYR A 95 4.06 28.71 -10.92
C TYR A 95 4.90 29.99 -10.92
N LYS A 96 4.61 30.92 -11.84
CA LYS A 96 5.31 32.19 -11.99
C LYS A 96 4.82 33.27 -11.02
N ILE A 97 3.63 33.11 -10.42
CA ILE A 97 3.06 34.10 -9.49
C ILE A 97 3.95 34.15 -8.21
N PRO A 98 4.62 35.28 -7.93
CA PRO A 98 5.49 35.41 -6.76
C PRO A 98 4.68 35.75 -5.50
N TYR A 99 5.25 35.49 -4.33
CA TYR A 99 4.78 36.17 -3.12
C TYR A 99 5.22 37.63 -3.12
N GLU A 100 4.36 38.51 -2.58
CA GLU A 100 4.72 39.91 -2.30
C GLU A 100 5.87 39.99 -1.29
N ASP A 101 5.88 39.10 -0.30
CA ASP A 101 6.91 39.00 0.73
C ASP A 101 8.19 38.29 0.22
N LYS A 102 9.29 39.05 0.13
CA LYS A 102 10.61 38.53 -0.29
C LYS A 102 11.12 37.38 0.58
N VAL A 103 10.89 37.42 1.90
CA VAL A 103 11.32 36.37 2.84
C VAL A 103 10.59 35.06 2.55
N ARG A 104 9.28 35.15 2.25
CA ARG A 104 8.43 34.00 1.97
C ARG A 104 8.76 33.39 0.60
N GLU A 105 9.08 34.21 -0.39
CA GLU A 105 9.55 33.73 -1.69
C GLU A 105 10.91 33.01 -1.58
N GLN A 106 11.85 33.52 -0.79
CA GLN A 106 13.11 32.81 -0.54
C GLN A 106 12.89 31.46 0.15
N ALA A 107 12.00 31.40 1.14
CA ALA A 107 11.62 30.15 1.80
C ALA A 107 10.99 29.16 0.81
N ARG A 108 10.13 29.64 -0.10
CA ARG A 108 9.53 28.84 -1.17
C ARG A 108 10.58 28.27 -2.11
N GLN A 109 11.52 29.09 -2.59
CA GLN A 109 12.56 28.64 -3.50
C GLN A 109 13.46 27.57 -2.86
N LYS A 110 13.75 27.69 -1.56
CA LYS A 110 14.45 26.64 -0.80
C LYS A 110 13.63 25.35 -0.77
N ARG A 111 12.35 25.43 -0.38
CA ARG A 111 11.44 24.27 -0.36
C ARG A 111 11.30 23.59 -1.73
N MET A 112 11.12 24.35 -2.81
CA MET A 112 11.03 23.81 -4.17
C MET A 112 12.30 23.06 -4.58
N LYS A 113 13.48 23.57 -4.20
CA LYS A 113 14.76 22.89 -4.46
C LYS A 113 14.89 21.61 -3.64
N ASP A 114 14.44 21.63 -2.39
CA ASP A 114 14.51 20.47 -1.49
C ASP A 114 13.51 19.39 -1.87
N GLU A 115 12.26 19.75 -2.20
CA GLU A 115 11.22 18.85 -2.72
C GLU A 115 11.67 18.20 -4.02
N GLY A 116 12.22 18.97 -4.97
CA GLY A 116 12.74 18.42 -6.22
C GLY A 116 13.92 17.45 -6.03
N LYS A 117 14.73 17.63 -4.98
CA LYS A 117 15.78 16.65 -4.60
C LYS A 117 15.17 15.41 -3.94
N GLN A 118 14.20 15.58 -3.05
CA GLN A 118 13.54 14.49 -2.35
C GLN A 118 12.74 13.60 -3.31
N GLU A 119 12.01 14.18 -4.27
CA GLU A 119 11.25 13.42 -5.26
C GLU A 119 12.16 12.59 -6.17
N LYS A 120 13.30 13.16 -6.60
CA LYS A 120 14.32 12.43 -7.34
C LYS A 120 14.90 11.27 -6.52
N LEU A 121 15.19 11.51 -5.24
CA LEU A 121 15.71 10.48 -4.34
C LEU A 121 14.68 9.37 -4.07
N GLN A 122 13.40 9.73 -3.94
CA GLN A 122 12.30 8.77 -3.78
C GLN A 122 12.13 7.91 -5.03
N LYS A 123 12.09 8.51 -6.23
CA LYS A 123 12.04 7.75 -7.50
C LYS A 123 13.22 6.78 -7.64
N GLN A 124 14.43 7.22 -7.34
CA GLN A 124 15.61 6.33 -7.35
C GLN A 124 15.50 5.19 -6.32
N ARG A 125 14.94 5.45 -5.14
CA ARG A 125 14.70 4.41 -4.12
C ARG A 125 13.65 3.40 -4.57
N GLU A 126 12.57 3.87 -5.18
CA GLU A 126 11.49 3.03 -5.71
C GLU A 126 11.99 2.15 -6.86
N GLU A 127 12.72 2.71 -7.82
CA GLU A 127 13.34 1.94 -8.91
C GLU A 127 14.32 0.89 -8.37
N LYS A 128 15.15 1.24 -7.37
CA LYS A 128 16.07 0.29 -6.73
C LYS A 128 15.32 -0.81 -5.99
N LYS A 129 14.18 -0.50 -5.37
CA LYS A 129 13.32 -1.47 -4.68
C LYS A 129 12.67 -2.43 -5.67
N GLN A 130 12.07 -1.91 -6.74
CA GLN A 130 11.48 -2.71 -7.82
C GLN A 130 12.53 -3.62 -8.47
N ARG A 131 13.72 -3.11 -8.78
CA ARG A 131 14.82 -3.93 -9.31
C ARG A 131 15.29 -5.02 -8.34
N ARG A 132 15.22 -4.77 -7.02
CA ARG A 132 15.56 -5.78 -6.01
C ARG A 132 14.48 -6.85 -5.90
N GLU A 133 13.22 -6.47 -5.99
CA GLU A 133 12.07 -7.37 -5.99
C GLU A 133 12.07 -8.24 -7.25
N GLU A 134 12.31 -7.67 -8.43
CA GLU A 134 12.44 -8.42 -9.68
C GLU A 134 13.61 -9.42 -9.62
N LYS A 135 14.76 -9.02 -9.07
CA LYS A 135 15.90 -9.94 -8.86
C LYS A 135 15.58 -11.07 -7.88
N LYS A 136 14.79 -10.80 -6.83
CA LYS A 136 14.33 -11.84 -5.90
C LYS A 136 13.37 -12.80 -6.59
N ALA A 137 12.37 -12.28 -7.31
CA ALA A 137 11.43 -13.09 -8.08
C ALA A 137 12.16 -14.01 -9.09
N ARG A 138 13.09 -13.45 -9.88
CA ARG A 138 13.93 -14.25 -10.79
C ARG A 138 14.81 -15.30 -10.09
N ARG A 139 15.28 -14.99 -8.86
CA ARG A 139 16.07 -15.94 -8.06
C ARG A 139 15.18 -17.07 -7.53
N ASP A 140 13.98 -16.75 -7.05
CA ASP A 140 13.02 -17.71 -6.54
C ASP A 140 12.49 -18.61 -7.67
N GLU A 141 12.27 -18.07 -8.87
CA GLU A 141 11.97 -18.84 -10.09
C GLU A 141 13.10 -19.79 -10.51
N ARG A 142 14.37 -19.37 -10.36
CA ARG A 142 15.54 -20.22 -10.65
C ARG A 142 15.84 -21.25 -9.55
N PHE A 143 15.29 -21.10 -8.35
CA PHE A 143 15.62 -21.96 -7.21
C PHE A 143 14.70 -23.18 -7.16
N ASN A 144 15.15 -24.28 -7.78
CA ASN A 144 14.47 -25.57 -7.74
C ASN A 144 14.27 -26.04 -6.28
N PRO A 145 13.06 -26.39 -5.80
CA PRO A 145 12.80 -26.77 -4.41
C PRO A 145 13.66 -27.94 -3.89
N LYS A 146 14.26 -28.73 -4.78
CA LYS A 146 15.21 -29.81 -4.45
C LYS A 146 16.51 -29.32 -3.81
N GLN A 147 16.91 -28.05 -3.98
CA GLN A 147 18.13 -27.50 -3.36
C GLN A 147 17.94 -27.02 -1.91
N LYS A 148 16.69 -26.79 -1.43
CA LYS A 148 16.44 -26.46 -0.01
C LYS A 148 16.85 -27.60 0.93
N LYS A 149 16.77 -28.86 0.47
CA LYS A 149 17.17 -30.05 1.24
C LYS A 149 18.68 -30.10 1.56
N LYS A 150 19.53 -29.36 0.84
CA LYS A 150 20.99 -29.38 1.06
C LYS A 150 21.49 -28.39 2.12
N ARG A 151 20.61 -27.59 2.74
CA ARG A 151 20.98 -26.58 3.76
C ARG A 151 20.13 -26.68 5.03
N VAL A 152 19.69 -27.88 5.38
CA VAL A 152 19.10 -28.15 6.69
C VAL A 152 20.23 -28.01 7.72
N GLY A 153 20.10 -27.08 8.65
CA GLY A 153 21.13 -26.84 9.68
C GLY A 153 21.30 -28.08 10.56
N ARG A 154 22.49 -28.28 11.14
CA ARG A 154 22.82 -29.45 11.99
C ARG A 154 21.73 -29.74 13.04
N HIS A 155 21.15 -28.71 13.64
CA HIS A 155 20.08 -28.83 14.62
C HIS A 155 18.78 -29.42 14.06
N GLN A 156 18.40 -29.06 12.84
CA GLN A 156 17.18 -29.56 12.22
C GLN A 156 17.34 -31.01 11.76
N ARG A 157 18.56 -31.43 11.39
CA ARG A 157 18.88 -32.84 11.15
C ARG A 157 18.78 -33.69 12.42
N ILE A 158 19.27 -33.16 13.55
CA ILE A 158 19.13 -33.79 14.85
C ILE A 158 17.65 -33.92 15.20
N LEU A 159 16.84 -32.86 15.06
CA LEU A 159 15.40 -32.95 15.35
C LEU A 159 14.69 -34.02 14.50
N GLU A 160 15.01 -34.13 13.21
CA GLU A 160 14.47 -35.16 12.32
C GLU A 160 14.88 -36.58 12.78
N GLU A 161 16.14 -36.79 13.14
CA GLU A 161 16.66 -38.07 13.66
C GLU A 161 15.97 -38.48 14.98
N TRP A 162 15.72 -37.52 15.89
CA TRP A 162 15.01 -37.78 17.14
C TRP A 162 13.53 -38.13 16.91
N ASP A 163 12.87 -37.46 15.96
CA ASP A 163 11.49 -37.76 15.59
C ASP A 163 11.36 -39.15 14.95
N ASP A 164 12.35 -39.57 14.16
CA ASP A 164 12.37 -40.90 13.55
C ASP A 164 12.60 -41.97 14.62
N LEU A 165 13.59 -41.81 15.51
CA LEU A 165 13.82 -42.72 16.65
C LEU A 165 12.58 -42.84 17.56
N ALA A 166 11.86 -41.74 17.79
CA ALA A 166 10.62 -41.77 18.59
C ALA A 166 9.49 -42.57 17.90
N LYS A 167 9.43 -42.59 16.56
CA LYS A 167 8.47 -43.42 15.82
C LYS A 167 8.85 -44.90 15.95
N GLU A 168 10.12 -45.23 15.78
CA GLU A 168 10.62 -46.61 15.92
C GLU A 168 10.32 -47.17 17.33
N GLU A 169 10.60 -46.38 18.38
CA GLU A 169 10.33 -46.79 19.76
C GLU A 169 8.83 -47.04 20.00
N ARG A 170 7.96 -46.20 19.43
CA ARG A 170 6.50 -46.37 19.53
C ARG A 170 6.01 -47.61 18.81
N LEU A 171 6.56 -47.92 17.64
CA LEU A 171 6.21 -49.14 16.89
C LEU A 171 6.66 -50.38 17.65
N HIS A 172 7.89 -50.38 18.17
CA HIS A 172 8.43 -51.50 18.93
C HIS A 172 7.65 -51.75 20.24
N LYS A 173 7.22 -50.69 20.93
CA LYS A 173 6.31 -50.81 22.09
C LYS A 173 4.94 -51.36 21.69
N LYS A 174 4.44 -51.07 20.49
CA LYS A 174 3.17 -51.65 19.99
C LYS A 174 3.32 -53.13 19.64
N LEU A 175 4.47 -53.54 19.08
CA LEU A 175 4.82 -54.93 18.83
C LEU A 175 4.92 -55.74 20.14
N LYS A 176 5.69 -55.25 21.12
CA LYS A 176 5.80 -55.89 22.46
C LYS A 176 4.47 -55.98 23.21
N ARG A 177 3.54 -55.06 22.94
CA ARG A 177 2.17 -55.07 23.50
C ARG A 177 1.17 -55.88 22.65
N GLY A 178 1.62 -56.54 21.59
CA GLY A 178 0.80 -57.38 20.70
C GLY A 178 -0.25 -56.63 19.87
N LYS A 179 -0.13 -55.31 19.72
CA LYS A 179 -1.11 -54.48 18.99
C LYS A 179 -0.83 -54.39 17.48
N ILE A 180 0.32 -54.89 17.05
CA ILE A 180 0.80 -54.93 15.67
C ILE A 180 1.46 -56.31 15.50
N THR A 181 1.24 -56.97 14.37
CA THR A 181 1.89 -58.24 14.02
C THR A 181 3.33 -58.02 13.55
N GLN A 182 4.19 -59.03 13.64
CA GLN A 182 5.59 -58.92 13.21
C GLN A 182 5.72 -58.46 11.75
N GLU A 183 4.87 -59.00 10.86
CA GLU A 183 4.86 -58.62 9.45
C GLU A 183 4.44 -57.17 9.20
N GLU A 184 3.51 -56.63 10.01
CA GLU A 184 3.07 -55.24 9.92
C GLU A 184 4.12 -54.28 10.49
N TYR A 185 4.86 -54.70 11.51
CA TYR A 185 6.00 -53.97 12.05
C TYR A 185 7.11 -53.85 11.00
N ASP A 186 7.49 -54.97 10.38
CA ASP A 186 8.55 -54.99 9.36
C ASP A 186 8.16 -54.15 8.13
N ARG A 187 6.89 -54.19 7.73
CA ARG A 187 6.37 -53.33 6.64
C ARG A 187 6.44 -51.85 7.00
N GLN A 188 6.11 -51.45 8.23
CA GLN A 188 6.11 -50.04 8.62
C GLN A 188 7.52 -49.49 8.90
N MET A 189 8.46 -50.34 9.30
CA MET A 189 9.85 -49.97 9.56
C MET A 189 10.70 -49.93 8.28
N PHE A 190 10.57 -50.93 7.41
CA PHE A 190 11.46 -51.12 6.26
C PHE A 190 10.78 -50.91 4.90
N GLY A 191 9.46 -50.70 4.87
CA GLY A 191 8.67 -50.61 3.63
C GLY A 191 8.52 -51.96 2.91
N ASP A 192 7.63 -52.02 1.91
CA ASP A 192 7.33 -53.25 1.13
C ASP A 192 8.50 -53.78 0.26
N SER A 193 9.72 -53.27 0.43
CA SER A 193 10.91 -53.65 -0.35
C SER A 193 11.69 -54.86 0.19
N VAL A 194 11.28 -55.48 1.30
CA VAL A 194 11.97 -56.65 1.88
C VAL A 194 11.02 -57.86 1.98
N LYS A 195 10.51 -58.32 0.84
CA LYS A 195 10.07 -59.72 0.68
C LYS A 195 10.78 -60.33 -0.53
N LYS A 196 12.08 -60.60 -0.38
CA LYS A 196 12.80 -61.68 -1.09
C LYS A 196 14.14 -61.97 -0.41
N GLY A 197 14.14 -62.98 0.45
CA GLY A 197 15.32 -63.47 1.14
C GLY A 197 14.92 -64.06 2.49
N GLY A 198 14.45 -65.30 2.47
CA GLY A 198 14.19 -66.05 3.70
C GLY A 198 15.49 -66.28 4.48
N GLY A 199 15.36 -66.23 5.80
CA GLY A 199 16.41 -66.54 6.76
C GLY A 199 15.86 -66.22 8.15
N ASP A 200 15.36 -67.24 8.84
CA ASP A 200 15.06 -67.17 10.26
C ASP A 200 16.30 -66.69 11.01
N VAL A 201 16.20 -65.56 11.69
CA VAL A 201 17.17 -65.15 12.70
C VAL A 201 16.46 -65.29 14.04
N ASP A 202 16.72 -66.41 14.69
CA ASP A 202 16.32 -66.67 16.07
C ASP A 202 16.90 -65.57 16.99
N ILE A 203 16.02 -64.71 17.48
CA ILE A 203 16.30 -63.79 18.58
C ILE A 203 16.11 -64.58 19.87
N ASN A 204 17.14 -65.32 20.28
CA ASN A 204 17.22 -65.96 21.60
C ASN A 204 18.67 -66.22 22.05
N ASP A 205 19.61 -65.31 21.76
CA ASP A 205 20.96 -65.35 22.36
C ASP A 205 21.51 -63.93 22.60
N MET A 206 20.88 -63.19 23.52
CA MET A 206 21.43 -61.94 24.07
C MET A 206 21.11 -61.81 25.55
N ASP A 207 21.26 -62.91 26.29
CA ASP A 207 21.34 -62.95 27.76
C ASP A 207 22.49 -63.88 28.16
N SER A 208 23.73 -63.57 27.74
CA SER A 208 24.91 -64.05 28.44
C SER A 208 26.15 -63.22 28.11
N VAL A 209 26.69 -62.62 29.18
CA VAL A 209 27.94 -61.85 29.36
C VAL A 209 27.82 -60.33 29.18
#